data_AF-A0A9E2ZK74-F1
#
_entry.id   AF-A0A9E2ZK74-F1
#
_cell.length_a   1.000
_cell.length_b   1.000
_cell.length_c   1.000
_cell.angle_alpha   90.00
_cell.angle_beta   90.00
_cell.angle_gamma   90.00
#
_symmetry.space_group_name_H-M   'P 1'
#
loop_
_entity.id
_entity.type
_entity.pdbx_description
1 polymer ?
#
loop_
_entity_poly.entity_id
_entity_poly.type
_entity_poly.pdbx_seq_one_letter_code
_entity_poly.pdbx_strand_id
1 'polypeptide(L)'
;MTADAATTTPALVSNTITTLAEIRTVLAEDVWPSRGLAVRAGIVAANPKVTGLLLRIGDGQQMRAARLWLRIANYLDDGGQLVAALSLAAQCAYRGGNHSAVRNCVSRAHRAARLHHVAVPQVVDELEEATAETAMAPQAGHAG
;
A
#
# COMPACT_ATOMS: atom_id res chain seq x y z
N MET A 1 -25.31 -15.55 26.65
CA MET A 1 -24.71 -14.87 25.48
C MET A 1 -23.93 -13.68 25.99
N THR A 2 -22.59 -13.76 26.06
CA THR A 2 -21.59 -12.67 25.93
C THR A 2 -20.19 -13.18 26.32
N ALA A 3 -19.17 -12.76 25.54
CA ALA A 3 -17.71 -12.95 25.67
C ALA A 3 -17.19 -14.39 25.43
N ASP A 4 -16.12 -14.66 24.68
CA ASP A 4 -14.85 -13.93 24.58
C ASP A 4 -14.23 -14.10 23.18
N ALA A 5 -13.73 -12.98 22.65
CA ALA A 5 -12.98 -12.87 21.42
C ALA A 5 -11.52 -12.56 21.77
N ALA A 6 -10.66 -13.54 21.97
CA ALA A 6 -9.25 -13.23 22.27
C ALA A 6 -8.20 -14.31 21.96
N THR A 7 -8.44 -15.25 21.04
CA THR A 7 -7.35 -16.12 20.56
C THR A 7 -6.82 -15.66 19.20
N THR A 8 -6.50 -14.37 19.08
CA THR A 8 -5.54 -13.97 18.04
C THR A 8 -4.19 -14.51 18.51
N THR A 9 -3.74 -15.60 17.88
CA THR A 9 -2.55 -16.35 18.27
C THR A 9 -1.35 -15.41 18.51
N PRO A 10 -0.67 -15.45 19.67
CA PRO A 10 0.45 -14.57 19.99
C PRO A 10 1.58 -14.67 18.95
N ALA A 11 1.73 -15.83 18.29
CA ALA A 11 2.66 -16.02 17.19
C ALA A 11 2.34 -15.14 15.97
N LEU A 12 1.07 -14.93 15.64
CA LEU A 12 0.63 -14.12 14.50
C LEU A 12 0.86 -12.62 14.76
N VAL A 13 0.64 -12.17 16.01
CA VAL A 13 0.92 -10.80 16.45
C VAL A 13 2.43 -10.53 16.46
N SER A 14 3.22 -11.45 17.02
CA SER A 14 4.69 -11.37 17.01
C SER A 14 5.23 -11.27 15.58
N ASN A 15 4.73 -12.10 14.67
CA ASN A 15 5.11 -12.07 13.26
C ASN A 15 4.75 -10.74 12.58
N THR A 16 3.63 -10.12 12.95
CA THR A 16 3.23 -8.81 12.42
C THR A 16 4.19 -7.71 12.88
N ILE A 17 4.49 -7.63 14.18
CA ILE A 17 5.40 -6.62 14.73
C ILE A 17 6.80 -6.75 14.11
N THR A 18 7.34 -7.98 14.02
CA THR A 18 8.64 -8.23 13.38
C THR A 18 8.62 -7.80 11.91
N THR A 19 7.56 -8.12 11.17
CA THR A 19 7.42 -7.71 9.77
C THR A 19 7.36 -6.18 9.63
N LEU A 20 6.62 -5.48 10.49
CA LEU A 20 6.56 -4.02 10.50
C LEU A 20 7.93 -3.38 10.80
N ALA A 21 8.67 -3.94 11.76
CA ALA A 21 10.02 -3.48 12.09
C ALA A 21 10.99 -3.64 10.91
N GLU A 22 10.97 -4.81 10.24
CA GLU A 22 11.78 -5.05 9.05
C GLU A 22 11.41 -4.13 7.88
N ILE A 23 10.11 -3.91 7.63
CA ILE A 23 9.64 -2.94 6.62
C ILE A 23 10.23 -1.56 6.92
N ARG A 24 10.18 -1.12 8.18
CA ARG A 24 10.72 0.18 8.59
C ARG A 24 12.23 0.28 8.35
N THR A 25 12.99 -0.76 8.66
CA THR A 25 14.44 -0.79 8.41
C THR A 25 14.74 -0.71 6.91
N VAL A 26 14.11 -1.57 6.10
CA VAL A 26 14.31 -1.57 4.64
C VAL A 26 13.91 -0.23 4.01
N LEU A 27 12.85 0.39 4.52
CA LEU A 27 12.43 1.72 4.09
C LEU A 27 13.47 2.79 4.43
N ALA A 28 13.98 2.80 5.67
CA ALA A 28 14.95 3.78 6.14
C ALA A 28 16.27 3.69 5.36
N GLU A 29 16.70 2.49 5.04
CA GLU A 29 17.93 2.20 4.29
C GLU A 29 17.74 2.30 2.76
N ASP A 30 16.51 2.41 2.26
CA ASP A 30 16.11 2.33 0.83
C ASP A 30 16.70 1.10 0.11
N VAL A 31 16.75 -0.03 0.82
CA VAL A 31 17.28 -1.30 0.31
C VAL A 31 16.19 -2.07 -0.43
N TRP A 32 16.60 -3.00 -1.28
CA TRP A 32 15.68 -3.90 -1.95
C TRP A 32 15.11 -4.94 -0.97
N PRO A 33 13.78 -5.13 -0.89
CA PRO A 33 13.19 -6.11 0.02
C PRO A 33 13.54 -7.54 -0.41
N SER A 34 13.85 -8.40 0.56
CA SER A 34 13.99 -9.83 0.28
C SER A 34 12.63 -10.44 -0.10
N ARG A 35 12.64 -11.55 -0.86
CA ARG A 35 11.40 -12.27 -1.22
C ARG A 35 10.60 -12.69 0.02
N GLY A 36 11.28 -13.17 1.06
CA GLY A 36 10.64 -13.58 2.32
C GLY A 36 10.01 -12.42 3.08
N LEU A 37 10.62 -11.23 3.05
CA LEU A 37 10.00 -10.02 3.58
C LEU A 37 8.79 -9.61 2.74
N ALA A 38 8.90 -9.64 1.41
CA ALA A 38 7.82 -9.23 0.52
C ALA A 38 6.55 -10.07 0.72
N VAL A 39 6.67 -11.41 0.81
CA VAL A 39 5.53 -12.30 1.08
C VAL A 39 4.88 -11.99 2.43
N ARG A 40 5.67 -11.86 3.50
CA ARG A 40 5.14 -11.48 4.83
C ARG A 40 4.47 -10.11 4.80
N ALA A 41 5.09 -9.14 4.15
CA ALA A 41 4.56 -7.79 4.01
C ALA A 41 3.25 -7.78 3.22
N GLY A 42 3.10 -8.62 2.19
CA GLY A 42 1.86 -8.81 1.45
C GLY A 42 0.71 -9.32 2.33
N ILE A 43 0.98 -10.34 3.17
CA ILE A 43 0.01 -10.86 4.14
C ILE A 43 -0.42 -9.76 5.13
N VAL A 44 0.54 -8.98 5.64
CA VAL A 44 0.26 -7.87 6.56
C VAL A 44 -0.53 -6.76 5.85
N ALA A 45 -0.18 -6.42 4.61
CA ALA A 45 -0.86 -5.41 3.82
C ALA A 45 -2.33 -5.76 3.52
N ALA A 46 -2.63 -7.04 3.30
CA ALA A 46 -3.99 -7.52 3.07
C ALA A 46 -4.88 -7.41 4.32
N ASN A 47 -4.32 -7.16 5.51
CA ASN A 47 -5.09 -6.97 6.73
C ASN A 47 -5.47 -5.48 6.91
N PRO A 48 -6.77 -5.13 6.81
CA PRO A 48 -7.22 -3.74 6.88
C PRO A 48 -6.94 -3.07 8.23
N LYS A 49 -6.79 -3.85 9.32
CA LYS A 49 -6.55 -3.31 10.67
C LYS A 49 -5.16 -2.67 10.81
N VAL A 50 -4.20 -3.06 9.98
CA VAL A 50 -2.81 -2.59 10.06
C VAL A 50 -2.44 -1.64 8.92
N THR A 51 -3.30 -1.46 7.91
CA THR A 51 -3.09 -0.52 6.79
C THR A 51 -2.77 0.88 7.28
N GLY A 52 -3.49 1.39 8.30
CA GLY A 52 -3.21 2.70 8.88
C GLY A 52 -1.81 2.80 9.51
N LEU A 53 -1.31 1.72 10.12
CA LEU A 53 0.05 1.66 10.67
C LEU A 53 1.10 1.60 9.57
N LEU A 54 0.86 0.82 8.51
CA LEU A 54 1.75 0.73 7.35
C LEU A 54 1.95 2.08 6.66
N LEU A 55 0.88 2.87 6.55
CA LEU A 55 0.97 4.23 6.02
C LEU A 55 1.80 5.14 6.92
N ARG A 56 1.65 5.02 8.25
CA ARG A 56 2.44 5.80 9.23
C ARG A 56 3.93 5.45 9.22
N ILE A 57 4.30 4.21 8.92
CA ILE A 57 5.71 3.83 8.76
C ILE A 57 6.38 4.65 7.64
N GLY A 58 5.61 5.03 6.62
CA GLY A 58 6.05 5.87 5.50
C GLY A 58 6.01 7.38 5.73
N ASP A 59 5.60 7.86 6.91
CA ASP A 59 5.46 9.31 7.15
C ASP A 59 6.83 10.00 7.07
N GLY A 60 6.88 11.11 6.30
CA GLY A 60 8.12 11.81 5.97
C GLY A 60 8.97 11.15 4.89
N GLN A 61 8.60 9.97 4.41
CA GLN A 61 9.31 9.21 3.37
C GLN A 61 8.34 8.60 2.34
N GLN A 62 7.28 9.33 2.00
CA GLN A 62 6.13 8.83 1.26
C GLN A 62 6.52 8.22 -0.10
N MET A 63 7.44 8.86 -0.83
CA MET A 63 7.91 8.34 -2.11
C MET A 63 8.81 7.10 -1.97
N ARG A 64 9.58 6.99 -0.89
CA ARG A 64 10.35 5.75 -0.60
C ARG A 64 9.39 4.62 -0.25
N ALA A 65 8.36 4.90 0.54
CA ALA A 65 7.34 3.93 0.91
C ALA A 65 6.58 3.45 -0.34
N ALA A 66 6.19 4.36 -1.23
CA ALA A 66 5.57 4.00 -2.51
C ALA A 66 6.45 3.05 -3.34
N ARG A 67 7.75 3.35 -3.47
CA ARG A 67 8.70 2.48 -4.17
C ARG A 67 8.86 1.12 -3.49
N LEU A 68 8.94 1.08 -2.16
CA LEU A 68 9.04 -0.17 -1.42
C LEU A 68 7.84 -1.07 -1.69
N TRP A 69 6.62 -0.53 -1.62
CA TRP A 69 5.41 -1.29 -1.92
C TRP A 69 5.34 -1.78 -3.37
N LEU A 70 5.85 -1.00 -4.33
CA LEU A 70 6.01 -1.45 -5.71
C LEU A 70 7.03 -2.60 -5.84
N ARG A 71 8.16 -2.54 -5.12
CA ARG A 71 9.14 -3.63 -5.09
C ARG A 71 8.55 -4.90 -4.47
N ILE A 72 7.80 -4.76 -3.37
CA ILE A 72 7.08 -5.86 -2.73
C ILE A 72 6.08 -6.49 -3.70
N ALA A 73 5.27 -5.69 -4.40
CA ALA A 73 4.29 -6.17 -5.37
C ALA A 73 4.89 -7.07 -6.47
N ASN A 74 6.15 -6.86 -6.85
CA ASN A 74 6.82 -7.71 -7.86
C ASN A 74 7.10 -9.15 -7.38
N TYR A 75 7.00 -9.42 -6.07
CA TYR A 75 7.21 -10.74 -5.48
C TYR A 75 5.92 -11.45 -5.08
N LEU A 76 4.76 -10.81 -5.28
CA LEU A 76 3.48 -11.33 -4.84
C LEU A 76 2.75 -12.02 -5.98
N ASP A 77 2.43 -13.30 -5.76
CA ASP A 77 1.64 -14.12 -6.69
C ASP A 77 0.15 -14.15 -6.29
N ASP A 78 -0.17 -13.82 -5.03
CA ASP A 78 -1.53 -13.74 -4.52
C ASP A 78 -2.19 -12.41 -4.92
N GLY A 79 -3.35 -12.49 -5.58
CA GLY A 79 -4.05 -11.32 -6.10
C GLY A 79 -4.49 -10.33 -5.01
N GLY A 80 -4.94 -10.82 -3.85
CA GLY A 80 -5.40 -9.97 -2.76
C GLY A 80 -4.24 -9.18 -2.13
N GLN A 81 -3.13 -9.86 -1.87
CA GLN A 81 -1.91 -9.24 -1.35
C GLN A 81 -1.30 -8.27 -2.37
N LEU A 82 -1.28 -8.63 -3.65
CA LEU A 82 -0.81 -7.79 -4.73
C LEU A 82 -1.62 -6.49 -4.83
N VAL A 83 -2.95 -6.59 -4.84
CA VAL A 83 -3.84 -5.43 -4.88
C VAL A 83 -3.67 -4.56 -3.62
N ALA A 84 -3.52 -5.17 -2.44
CA ALA A 84 -3.27 -4.43 -1.21
C ALA A 84 -1.93 -3.67 -1.24
N ALA A 85 -0.86 -4.30 -1.72
CA ALA A 85 0.44 -3.65 -1.89
C ALA A 85 0.39 -2.49 -2.90
N LEU A 86 -0.28 -2.67 -4.03
CA LEU A 86 -0.47 -1.61 -5.04
C LEU A 86 -1.32 -0.45 -4.50
N SER A 87 -2.34 -0.76 -3.70
CA SER A 87 -3.19 0.25 -3.02
C SER A 87 -2.38 1.06 -2.00
N LEU A 88 -1.48 0.43 -1.25
CA LEU A 88 -0.57 1.13 -0.34
C LEU A 88 0.43 1.99 -1.11
N ALA A 89 0.98 1.48 -2.22
CA ALA A 89 1.86 2.26 -3.09
C ALA A 89 1.16 3.52 -3.63
N ALA A 90 -0.09 3.40 -4.07
CA ALA A 90 -0.92 4.50 -4.55
C ALA A 90 -1.15 5.54 -3.44
N GLN A 91 -1.57 5.12 -2.25
CA GLN A 91 -1.79 6.02 -1.11
C GLN A 91 -0.52 6.75 -0.69
N CYS A 92 0.63 6.06 -0.64
CA CYS A 92 1.91 6.69 -0.36
C CYS A 92 2.30 7.70 -1.45
N ALA A 93 2.13 7.36 -2.73
CA ALA A 93 2.39 8.28 -3.84
C ALA A 93 1.50 9.53 -3.80
N TYR A 94 0.22 9.36 -3.45
CA TYR A 94 -0.74 10.46 -3.32
C TYR A 94 -0.33 11.42 -2.21
N ARG A 95 0.02 10.90 -1.02
CA ARG A 95 0.56 11.71 0.09
C ARG A 95 1.88 12.39 -0.25
N GLY A 96 2.66 11.80 -1.17
CA GLY A 96 3.89 12.39 -1.70
C GLY A 96 3.67 13.39 -2.85
N GLY A 97 2.42 13.66 -3.25
CA GLY A 97 2.07 14.58 -4.33
C GLY A 97 2.36 14.06 -5.75
N ASN A 98 2.62 12.76 -5.92
CA ASN A 98 2.94 12.19 -7.22
C ASN A 98 1.72 11.52 -7.87
N HIS A 99 0.85 12.32 -8.49
CA HIS A 99 -0.36 11.84 -9.15
C HIS A 99 -0.10 10.87 -10.32
N SER A 100 1.04 11.00 -11.01
CA SER A 100 1.42 10.07 -12.08
C SER A 100 1.68 8.66 -11.55
N ALA A 101 2.37 8.55 -10.41
CA ALA A 101 2.61 7.29 -9.74
C ALA A 101 1.32 6.70 -9.15
N VAL A 102 0.41 7.54 -8.64
CA VAL A 102 -0.93 7.10 -8.20
C VAL A 102 -1.68 6.42 -9.33
N ARG A 103 -1.83 7.09 -10.49
CA ARG A 103 -2.53 6.52 -11.65
C ARG A 103 -1.93 5.21 -12.13
N ASN A 104 -0.59 5.11 -12.14
CA ASN A 104 0.09 3.86 -12.49
C ASN A 104 -0.26 2.73 -11.50
N CYS A 105 -0.22 3.00 -10.20
CA CYS A 105 -0.54 2.02 -9.17
C CYS A 105 -2.02 1.59 -9.22
N VAL A 106 -2.94 2.55 -9.37
CA VAL A 106 -4.38 2.31 -9.52
C VAL A 106 -4.67 1.42 -10.73
N SER A 107 -4.13 1.78 -11.91
CA SER A 107 -4.29 0.98 -13.13
C SER A 107 -3.80 -0.46 -12.96
N ARG A 108 -2.64 -0.64 -12.31
CA ARG A 108 -2.10 -1.97 -11.98
C ARG A 108 -2.98 -2.72 -10.99
N ALA A 109 -3.53 -2.04 -9.98
CA ALA A 109 -4.41 -2.64 -8.98
C ALA A 109 -5.70 -3.17 -9.64
N HIS A 110 -6.36 -2.37 -10.49
CA HIS A 110 -7.53 -2.84 -11.25
C HIS A 110 -7.19 -4.02 -12.18
N ARG A 111 -6.04 -3.98 -12.85
CA ARG A 111 -5.60 -5.09 -13.70
C ARG A 111 -5.38 -6.37 -12.89
N ALA A 112 -4.69 -6.28 -11.76
CA ALA A 112 -4.47 -7.40 -10.86
C ALA A 112 -5.80 -7.94 -10.31
N ALA A 113 -6.71 -7.05 -9.90
CA ALA A 113 -8.02 -7.41 -9.40
C ALA A 113 -8.84 -8.21 -10.42
N ARG A 114 -8.88 -7.76 -11.68
CA ARG A 114 -9.53 -8.50 -12.76
C ARG A 114 -8.89 -9.84 -13.04
N LEU A 115 -7.56 -9.90 -13.07
CA LEU A 115 -6.82 -11.13 -13.39
C LEU A 115 -7.02 -12.22 -12.32
N HIS A 116 -7.07 -11.82 -11.05
CA HIS A 116 -7.16 -12.73 -9.92
C HIS A 116 -8.58 -12.85 -9.34
N HIS A 117 -9.58 -12.21 -9.96
CA HIS A 117 -10.97 -12.18 -9.49
C HIS A 117 -11.10 -11.73 -8.03
N VAL A 118 -10.32 -10.72 -7.62
CA VAL A 118 -10.37 -10.13 -6.27
C VAL A 118 -11.01 -8.75 -6.31
N ALA A 119 -11.61 -8.33 -5.19
CA ALA A 119 -12.20 -7.01 -5.06
C ALA A 119 -11.13 -5.91 -5.06
N VAL A 120 -11.43 -4.80 -5.73
CA VAL A 120 -10.63 -3.58 -5.63
C VAL A 120 -11.03 -2.86 -4.34
N PRO A 121 -10.08 -2.46 -3.47
CA PRO A 121 -10.39 -1.65 -2.30
C PRO A 121 -10.95 -0.30 -2.71
N GLN A 122 -12.01 0.17 -2.05
CA GLN A 122 -12.68 1.45 -2.32
C GLN A 122 -11.71 2.66 -2.39
N VAL A 123 -10.66 2.64 -1.56
CA VAL A 123 -9.62 3.69 -1.58
C VAL A 123 -8.91 3.83 -2.93
N VAL A 124 -8.87 2.79 -3.76
CA VAL A 124 -8.28 2.84 -5.10
C VAL A 124 -9.17 3.67 -6.03
N ASP A 125 -10.49 3.47 -5.96
CA ASP A 125 -11.47 4.23 -6.73
C ASP A 125 -11.46 5.71 -6.30
N GLU A 126 -11.44 5.98 -4.99
CA GLU A 126 -11.35 7.33 -4.43
C GLU A 126 -10.06 8.06 -4.89
N LEU A 127 -8.94 7.35 -4.97
CA LEU A 127 -7.69 7.91 -5.48
C LEU A 127 -7.74 8.18 -6.97
N GLU A 128 -8.41 7.34 -7.75
CA GLU A 128 -8.63 7.59 -9.18
C GLU A 128 -9.39 8.91 -9.38
N GLU A 129 -10.53 9.05 -8.70
CA GLU A 129 -11.38 10.24 -8.72
C GLU A 129 -10.59 11.50 -8.30
N ALA A 130 -9.89 11.45 -7.14
CA ALA A 130 -9.10 12.58 -6.65
C ALA A 130 -7.99 13.03 -7.63
N THR A 131 -7.36 12.07 -8.33
CA THR A 131 -6.35 12.41 -9.35
C THR A 131 -6.94 12.87 -10.68
N ALA A 132 -8.20 12.54 -10.97
CA ALA A 132 -8.93 13.08 -12.12
C ALA A 132 -9.34 14.53 -11.86
N GLU A 133 -9.89 14.83 -10.69
CA GLU A 133 -10.26 16.19 -10.26
C GLU A 133 -9.05 17.13 -10.29
N THR A 134 -7.90 16.67 -9.78
CA THR A 134 -6.66 17.47 -9.79
C THR A 134 -6.18 17.80 -11.21
N ALA A 135 -6.45 16.95 -12.20
CA ALA A 135 -6.11 17.24 -13.59
C ALA A 135 -7.12 18.14 -14.31
N MET A 136 -8.35 18.24 -13.81
CA MET A 136 -9.40 19.10 -14.35
C MET A 136 -9.43 20.49 -13.73
N ALA A 137 -8.77 20.69 -12.59
CA ALA A 137 -8.59 22.02 -12.00
C ALA A 137 -7.86 22.94 -13.01
N PRO A 138 -8.43 24.10 -13.37
CA PRO A 138 -7.75 25.04 -14.25
C PRO A 138 -6.43 25.46 -13.61
N GLN A 139 -5.35 25.41 -14.37
CA GLN A 139 -4.05 25.99 -14.00
C GLN A 139 -4.28 27.49 -13.79
N ALA A 140 -4.64 27.91 -12.58
CA ALA A 140 -4.79 29.31 -12.23
C ALA A 140 -3.45 29.97 -12.53
N GLY A 141 -3.47 30.87 -13.52
CA GLY A 141 -2.29 31.40 -14.16
C GLY A 141 -1.29 31.97 -13.16
N HIS A 142 -0.03 31.57 -13.30
CA HIS A 142 1.08 32.48 -13.09
C HIS A 142 0.94 33.63 -14.10
N ALA A 143 0.14 34.64 -13.77
CA ALA A 143 0.28 35.96 -14.35
C ALA A 143 1.34 36.68 -13.51
N GLY A 144 2.50 36.91 -14.13
CA GLY A 144 3.57 37.74 -13.59
C GLY A 144 3.26 39.23 -13.70
#